data_AF-A0A540K5Z5-F1
#
_entry.id   AF-A0A540K5Z5-F1
#
_cell.length_a   1.000
_cell.length_b   1.000
_cell.length_c   1.000
_cell.angle_alpha   90.00
_cell.angle_beta   90.00
_cell.angle_gamma   90.00
#
_symmetry.space_group_name_H-M   'P 1'
#
loop_
_entity.id
_entity.type
_entity.pdbx_description
1 polymer ?
#
loop_
_entity_poly.entity_id
_entity_poly.type
_entity_poly.pdbx_seq_one_letter_code
_entity_poly.pdbx_strand_id
1 'polypeptide(L)'
;MPSGSSSKDKDPSVLETGRPFSPAMFEGILKNFTPDVPPSISRRPRQEDAQEFLSFIMDQMHDELLKLEGQSPSINGRKSSLISSPEDDEWETVGLKNTSAVTRTQSFVPSELSDIFGGQLRSVVKATGNKASATVQPYLLLHLDIYPDAVRTIEDALKLYSAPETLEGYRTSAAGKAGIVTASKSITIKTLSKIMILHLMRFGYGSQGSISCISLCIFHLNWCWAVNCLFLQILRVENTDSSLQ
;
A
#
# COMPACT_ATOMS: atom_id res chain seq x y z
N MET A 1 56.54 39.47 -15.50
CA MET A 1 56.43 39.25 -14.04
C MET A 1 55.13 38.49 -13.80
N PRO A 2 55.16 37.29 -13.22
CA PRO A 2 54.08 36.30 -13.29
C PRO A 2 53.18 36.35 -12.05
N SER A 3 51.92 35.94 -12.20
CA SER A 3 51.09 35.54 -11.06
C SER A 3 50.13 34.42 -11.44
N GLY A 4 50.56 33.20 -11.14
CA GLY A 4 49.73 32.16 -10.51
C GLY A 4 48.69 31.44 -11.36
N SER A 5 49.11 30.43 -12.12
CA SER A 5 48.24 29.31 -12.47
C SER A 5 48.07 28.39 -11.27
N SER A 6 46.94 28.43 -10.57
CA SER A 6 46.55 27.35 -9.65
C SER A 6 45.68 26.34 -10.40
N SER A 7 46.29 25.26 -10.88
CA SER A 7 45.58 24.06 -11.30
C SER A 7 44.90 23.45 -10.08
N LYS A 8 43.57 23.59 -9.97
CA LYS A 8 42.77 22.79 -9.02
C LYS A 8 42.59 21.40 -9.61
N ASP A 9 43.14 20.41 -8.90
CA ASP A 9 42.86 18.99 -9.09
C ASP A 9 41.35 18.75 -9.20
N LYS A 10 40.92 18.09 -10.28
CA LYS A 10 39.56 17.59 -10.44
C LYS A 10 39.51 16.19 -9.82
N ASP A 11 38.83 16.08 -8.67
CA ASP A 11 38.45 14.80 -8.08
C ASP A 11 37.61 13.97 -9.08
N PRO A 12 37.98 12.73 -9.42
CA PRO A 12 37.30 11.93 -10.45
C PRO A 12 35.95 11.33 -10.01
N SER A 13 35.40 11.73 -8.87
CA SER A 13 34.15 11.18 -8.32
C SER A 13 32.92 12.09 -8.43
N VAL A 14 33.04 13.28 -9.04
CA VAL A 14 31.88 14.16 -9.24
C VAL A 14 31.14 13.70 -10.49
N LEU A 15 30.13 12.85 -10.31
CA LEU A 15 29.10 12.64 -11.34
C LEU A 15 28.52 14.02 -11.67
N GLU A 16 28.68 14.46 -12.91
CA GLU A 16 28.15 15.73 -13.40
C GLU A 16 26.63 15.60 -13.53
N THR A 17 25.92 15.73 -12.41
CA THR A 17 24.47 15.74 -12.38
C THR A 17 23.97 17.07 -12.90
N GLY A 18 23.07 17.05 -13.87
CA GLY A 18 22.38 18.24 -14.37
C GLY A 18 21.53 18.91 -13.28
N ARG A 19 20.87 20.03 -13.65
CA ARG A 19 19.97 20.73 -12.72
C ARG A 19 18.83 19.80 -12.27
N PRO A 20 18.51 19.74 -10.96
CA PRO A 20 17.36 19.00 -10.47
C PRO A 20 16.06 19.44 -11.16
N PHE A 21 15.26 18.47 -11.59
CA PHE A 21 13.93 18.75 -12.13
C PHE A 21 12.94 19.06 -11.01
N SER A 22 12.17 20.14 -11.16
CA SER A 22 11.08 20.48 -10.24
C SER A 22 9.74 20.12 -10.88
N PRO A 23 8.96 19.18 -10.30
CA PRO A 23 7.70 18.68 -10.86
C PRO A 23 6.53 19.65 -10.62
N ALA A 24 6.65 20.91 -11.07
CA ALA A 24 5.64 21.96 -10.84
C ALA A 24 4.25 21.63 -11.40
N MET A 25 4.15 20.73 -12.39
CA MET A 25 2.85 20.28 -12.92
C MET A 25 1.98 19.56 -11.87
N PHE A 26 2.57 19.04 -10.78
CA PHE A 26 1.84 18.31 -9.74
C PHE A 26 1.27 19.22 -8.63
N GLU A 27 1.51 20.54 -8.67
CA GLU A 27 1.01 21.43 -7.62
C GLU A 27 -0.52 21.39 -7.45
N GLY A 28 -1.27 21.26 -8.55
CA GLY A 28 -2.73 21.13 -8.50
C GLY A 28 -3.17 19.85 -7.81
N ILE A 29 -2.46 18.75 -8.06
CA ILE A 29 -2.70 17.45 -7.45
C ILE A 29 -2.40 17.49 -5.94
N LEU A 30 -1.30 18.12 -5.55
CA LEU A 30 -0.93 18.30 -4.14
C LEU A 30 -1.96 19.13 -3.38
N LYS A 31 -2.51 20.18 -3.99
CA LYS A 31 -3.59 20.98 -3.39
C LYS A 31 -4.87 20.17 -3.16
N ASN A 32 -5.21 19.27 -4.07
CA ASN A 32 -6.37 18.38 -3.90
C ASN A 32 -6.13 17.33 -2.82
N PHE A 33 -4.88 16.89 -2.63
CA PHE A 33 -4.50 15.94 -1.59
C PHE A 33 -4.58 16.56 -0.19
N THR A 34 -4.08 17.80 -0.02
CA THR A 34 -4.10 18.52 1.26
C THR A 34 -4.88 19.85 1.15
N PRO A 35 -6.23 19.81 1.08
CA PRO A 35 -7.05 21.01 0.87
C PRO A 35 -7.05 21.96 2.07
N ASP A 36 -6.82 21.43 3.28
CA ASP A 36 -6.92 22.18 4.54
C ASP A 36 -5.64 22.94 4.94
N VAL A 37 -4.57 22.83 4.14
CA VAL A 37 -3.31 23.52 4.40
C VAL A 37 -3.29 24.83 3.60
N PRO A 38 -3.52 26.01 4.23
CA PRO A 38 -3.45 27.27 3.52
C PRO A 38 -2.04 27.46 2.93
N PRO A 39 -1.91 27.99 1.69
CA PRO A 39 -0.63 28.15 0.99
C PRO A 39 0.31 29.20 1.62
N SER A 40 0.04 29.67 2.83
CA SER A 40 0.80 30.70 3.52
C SER A 40 0.66 30.54 5.03
N ILE A 41 1.75 30.15 5.70
CA ILE A 41 2.22 30.62 7.03
C ILE A 41 3.49 29.83 7.44
N SER A 42 3.71 28.61 6.96
CA SER A 42 4.98 27.89 7.14
C SER A 42 5.80 27.91 5.83
N ARG A 43 7.07 28.29 5.92
CA ARG A 43 8.02 28.33 4.78
C ARG A 43 8.41 26.92 4.31
N ARG A 44 7.80 25.85 4.84
CA ARG A 44 8.10 24.45 4.54
C ARG A 44 6.81 23.67 4.36
N PRO A 45 6.64 22.91 3.26
CA PRO A 45 5.51 22.02 3.09
C PRO A 45 5.48 21.00 4.23
N ARG A 46 4.29 20.66 4.69
CA ARG A 46 4.07 19.62 5.68
C ARG A 46 4.54 18.28 5.10
N GLN A 47 5.23 17.46 5.90
CA GLN A 47 5.56 16.09 5.51
C GLN A 47 4.27 15.27 5.52
N GLU A 48 4.03 14.53 4.44
CA GLU A 48 2.88 13.65 4.30
C GLU A 48 3.31 12.19 4.11
N ASP A 49 2.39 11.27 4.38
CA ASP A 49 2.61 9.85 4.17
C ASP A 49 2.58 9.52 2.67
N ALA A 50 3.68 8.94 2.17
CA ALA A 50 3.81 8.56 0.76
C ALA A 50 2.80 7.47 0.36
N GLN A 51 2.40 6.59 1.29
CA GLN A 51 1.41 5.56 1.00
C GLN A 51 0.02 6.15 0.78
N GLU A 52 -0.36 7.12 1.60
CA GLU A 52 -1.63 7.83 1.46
C GLU A 52 -1.66 8.59 0.13
N PHE A 53 -0.59 9.32 -0.17
CA PHE A 53 -0.46 10.03 -1.44
C PHE A 53 -0.51 9.09 -2.64
N LEU A 54 0.22 7.96 -2.60
CA LEU A 54 0.20 6.96 -3.66
C LEU A 54 -1.22 6.42 -3.91
N SER A 55 -1.95 6.10 -2.84
CA SER A 55 -3.32 5.57 -2.93
C SER A 55 -4.25 6.60 -3.57
N PHE A 56 -4.15 7.86 -3.13
CA PHE A 56 -4.90 8.99 -3.69
C PHE A 56 -4.64 9.21 -5.19
N ILE A 57 -3.39 9.08 -5.63
CA ILE A 57 -3.01 9.21 -7.04
C ILE A 57 -3.53 8.02 -7.85
N MET A 58 -3.35 6.80 -7.35
CA MET A 58 -3.78 5.59 -8.04
C MET A 58 -5.30 5.56 -8.23
N ASP A 59 -6.08 6.00 -7.23
CA ASP A 59 -7.54 6.10 -7.34
C ASP A 59 -7.97 7.13 -8.39
N GLN A 60 -7.34 8.31 -8.42
CA GLN A 60 -7.63 9.32 -9.44
C GLN A 60 -7.23 8.87 -10.85
N MET A 61 -6.04 8.28 -11.00
CA MET A 61 -5.59 7.74 -12.27
C MET A 61 -6.53 6.65 -12.78
N HIS A 62 -7.00 5.78 -11.89
CA HIS A 62 -7.96 4.74 -12.22
C HIS A 62 -9.26 5.35 -12.76
N ASP A 63 -9.85 6.31 -12.03
CA ASP A 63 -11.07 6.99 -12.45
C ASP A 63 -10.91 7.78 -13.76
N GLU A 64 -9.75 8.39 -13.99
CA GLU A 64 -9.44 9.10 -15.24
C GLU A 64 -9.32 8.14 -16.42
N LEU A 65 -8.65 6.99 -16.24
CA LEU A 65 -8.53 5.96 -17.28
C LEU A 65 -9.91 5.40 -17.66
N LEU A 66 -10.77 5.13 -16.68
CA LEU A 66 -12.14 4.68 -16.95
C LEU A 66 -12.93 5.70 -17.79
N LYS A 67 -12.79 6.99 -17.49
CA LYS A 67 -13.43 8.07 -18.26
C LYS A 67 -12.91 8.12 -19.70
N LEU A 68 -11.61 7.94 -19.90
CA LEU A 68 -10.98 7.94 -21.24
C LEU A 68 -11.41 6.75 -22.09
N GLU A 69 -11.60 5.58 -21.47
CA GLU A 69 -12.09 4.37 -22.14
C GLU A 69 -13.59 4.42 -22.49
N GLY A 70 -14.27 5.53 -22.17
CA GLY A 70 -15.72 5.67 -22.37
C GLY A 70 -16.55 4.85 -21.37
N GLN A 71 -15.90 4.24 -20.37
CA GLN A 71 -16.54 3.58 -19.25
C GLN A 71 -17.01 4.66 -18.25
N SER A 72 -18.04 5.42 -18.61
CA SER A 72 -18.57 6.44 -17.69
C SER A 72 -19.19 5.73 -16.48
N PRO A 73 -18.71 5.93 -15.24
CA PRO A 73 -19.50 5.57 -14.08
C PRO A 73 -20.76 6.45 -14.16
N SER A 74 -21.90 5.81 -14.41
CA SER A 74 -23.22 6.44 -14.52
C SER A 74 -23.34 7.65 -13.58
N ILE A 75 -23.62 8.81 -14.18
CA ILE A 75 -23.87 10.11 -13.56
C ILE A 75 -24.91 9.93 -12.45
N ASN A 76 -24.46 9.63 -11.24
CA ASN A 76 -25.19 9.72 -9.98
C ASN A 76 -24.14 9.56 -8.89
N GLY A 77 -23.82 10.70 -8.26
CA GLY A 77 -22.67 10.91 -7.39
C GLY A 77 -22.31 9.70 -6.51
N ARG A 78 -21.02 9.37 -6.53
CA ARG A 78 -20.37 8.45 -5.59
C ARG A 78 -20.75 6.97 -5.79
N LYS A 79 -20.53 6.45 -7.00
CA LYS A 79 -20.39 4.99 -7.20
C LYS A 79 -18.91 4.65 -7.21
N SER A 80 -18.52 3.81 -6.25
CA SER A 80 -17.18 3.24 -6.12
C SER A 80 -16.77 2.55 -7.43
N SER A 81 -15.52 2.70 -7.85
CA SER A 81 -14.88 1.91 -8.92
C SER A 81 -14.83 0.40 -8.61
N LEU A 82 -15.33 -0.01 -7.44
CA LEU A 82 -15.54 -1.38 -7.03
C LEU A 82 -16.94 -1.87 -7.40
N ILE A 83 -16.99 -2.95 -8.18
CA ILE A 83 -18.20 -3.70 -8.45
C ILE A 83 -18.23 -4.88 -7.46
N SER A 84 -19.35 -5.04 -6.76
CA SER A 84 -19.70 -6.31 -6.15
C SER A 84 -20.59 -7.07 -7.12
N SER A 85 -20.23 -8.29 -7.52
CA SER A 85 -21.11 -9.16 -8.28
C SER A 85 -22.10 -9.83 -7.31
N PRO A 86 -23.42 -9.53 -7.35
CA PRO A 86 -24.39 -10.25 -6.54
C PRO A 86 -24.89 -11.55 -7.19
N GLU A 87 -24.41 -11.91 -8.40
CA GLU A 87 -25.15 -12.86 -9.26
C GLU A 87 -24.41 -14.15 -9.65
N ASP A 88 -23.13 -14.32 -9.32
CA ASP A 88 -22.47 -15.62 -9.47
C ASP A 88 -22.06 -16.16 -8.09
N ASP A 89 -22.76 -17.24 -7.71
CA ASP A 89 -22.39 -18.23 -6.71
C ASP A 89 -22.88 -18.08 -5.26
N GLU A 90 -24.20 -18.28 -5.08
CA GLU A 90 -24.71 -19.22 -4.05
C GLU A 90 -24.26 -20.68 -4.35
N TRP A 91 -23.10 -20.88 -4.96
CA TRP A 91 -22.45 -22.17 -5.09
C TRP A 91 -21.48 -22.29 -3.93
N GLU A 92 -21.73 -23.27 -3.08
CA GLU A 92 -20.79 -23.68 -2.04
C GLU A 92 -19.48 -24.11 -2.71
N THR A 93 -18.45 -23.26 -2.68
CA THR A 93 -17.13 -23.68 -3.18
C THR A 93 -16.58 -24.74 -2.23
N VAL A 94 -16.55 -26.00 -2.67
CA VAL A 94 -15.90 -27.09 -1.93
C VAL A 94 -14.39 -26.89 -2.00
N GLY A 95 -13.78 -26.53 -0.87
CA GLY A 95 -12.32 -26.51 -0.78
C GLY A 95 -11.72 -27.90 -0.95
N LEU A 96 -10.39 -27.96 -1.09
CA LEU A 96 -9.55 -29.18 -1.11
C LEU A 96 -9.57 -29.89 0.27
N LYS A 97 -10.76 -30.19 0.79
CA LYS A 97 -11.08 -30.89 2.06
C LYS A 97 -12.60 -30.98 2.34
N ASN A 98 -13.48 -30.87 1.34
CA ASN A 98 -14.95 -30.86 1.51
C ASN A 98 -15.47 -29.80 2.50
N THR A 99 -14.75 -28.69 2.67
CA THR A 99 -15.23 -27.56 3.49
C THR A 99 -15.93 -26.57 2.56
N SER A 100 -17.26 -26.48 2.65
CA SER A 100 -18.02 -25.45 1.94
C SER A 100 -17.91 -24.09 2.62
N ALA A 101 -17.80 -23.04 1.81
CA ALA A 101 -17.78 -21.65 2.27
C ALA A 101 -18.65 -20.77 1.38
N VAL A 102 -19.42 -19.87 1.99
CA VAL A 102 -20.19 -18.84 1.27
C VAL A 102 -19.20 -17.79 0.79
N THR A 103 -19.12 -17.55 -0.53
CA THR A 103 -18.11 -16.66 -1.11
C THR A 103 -18.75 -15.38 -1.65
N ARG A 104 -18.29 -14.21 -1.20
CA ARG A 104 -18.65 -12.92 -1.81
C ARG A 104 -17.47 -12.36 -2.59
N THR A 105 -17.68 -11.93 -3.83
CA THR A 105 -16.62 -11.39 -4.68
C THR A 105 -16.80 -9.89 -4.93
N GLN A 106 -15.70 -9.15 -4.83
CA GLN A 106 -15.56 -7.75 -5.22
C GLN A 106 -14.41 -7.65 -6.24
N SER A 107 -14.54 -6.76 -7.22
CA SER A 107 -13.52 -6.47 -8.21
C SER A 107 -13.53 -4.99 -8.60
N PHE A 108 -12.39 -4.46 -9.03
CA PHE A 108 -12.37 -3.17 -9.71
C PHE A 108 -13.09 -3.27 -11.06
N VAL A 109 -13.65 -2.16 -11.54
CA VAL A 109 -13.94 -1.99 -12.97
C VAL A 109 -12.59 -2.12 -13.71
N PRO A 110 -12.49 -2.94 -14.77
CA PRO A 110 -11.23 -3.09 -15.49
C PRO A 110 -10.75 -1.77 -16.11
N SER A 111 -9.46 -1.48 -15.93
CA SER A 111 -8.71 -0.35 -16.49
C SER A 111 -7.26 -0.77 -16.71
N GLU A 112 -6.50 -0.04 -17.52
CA GLU A 112 -5.05 -0.29 -17.69
C GLU A 112 -4.27 -0.28 -16.36
N LEU A 113 -4.69 0.53 -15.38
CA LEU A 113 -4.05 0.59 -14.06
C LEU A 113 -4.30 -0.69 -13.25
N SER A 114 -5.55 -1.15 -13.19
CA SER A 114 -5.90 -2.40 -12.50
C SER A 114 -5.31 -3.62 -13.21
N ASP A 115 -5.04 -3.54 -14.51
CA ASP A 115 -4.42 -4.62 -15.27
C ASP A 115 -2.93 -4.79 -14.98
N ILE A 116 -2.27 -3.74 -14.46
CA ILE A 116 -0.85 -3.77 -14.09
C ILE A 116 -0.70 -4.03 -12.59
N PHE A 117 -1.39 -3.25 -11.76
CA PHE A 117 -1.19 -3.24 -10.31
C PHE A 117 -2.29 -3.99 -9.54
N GLY A 118 -3.41 -4.31 -10.19
CA GLY A 118 -4.52 -5.00 -9.57
C GLY A 118 -4.25 -6.49 -9.37
N GLY A 119 -4.59 -6.97 -8.18
CA GLY A 119 -4.69 -8.39 -7.86
C GLY A 119 -5.94 -8.68 -7.04
N GLN A 120 -6.09 -9.92 -6.59
CA GLN A 120 -7.21 -10.34 -5.73
C GLN A 120 -6.70 -11.07 -4.50
N LEU A 121 -7.25 -10.71 -3.35
CA LEU A 121 -7.11 -11.40 -2.07
C LEU A 121 -8.36 -12.23 -1.80
N ARG A 122 -8.20 -13.38 -1.16
CA ARG A 122 -9.27 -14.20 -0.59
C ARG A 122 -9.09 -14.26 0.93
N SER A 123 -9.99 -13.60 1.64
CA SER A 123 -10.12 -13.67 3.10
C SER A 123 -11.11 -14.76 3.47
N VAL A 124 -10.75 -15.65 4.39
CA VAL A 124 -11.62 -16.70 4.93
C VAL A 124 -11.76 -16.52 6.43
N VAL A 125 -12.99 -16.47 6.91
CA VAL A 125 -13.33 -16.45 8.34
C VAL A 125 -14.05 -17.74 8.69
N LYS A 126 -13.55 -18.44 9.71
CA LYS A 126 -14.15 -19.66 10.23
C LYS A 126 -14.39 -19.51 11.73
N ALA A 127 -15.65 -19.44 12.13
CA ALA A 127 -16.05 -19.45 13.52
C ALA A 127 -16.41 -20.87 13.99
N THR A 128 -16.06 -21.20 15.23
CA THR A 128 -16.40 -22.51 15.81
C THR A 128 -17.92 -22.72 15.78
N GLY A 129 -18.35 -23.87 15.25
CA GLY A 129 -19.78 -24.21 15.12
C GLY A 129 -20.52 -23.55 13.95
N ASN A 130 -19.85 -22.76 13.10
CA ASN A 130 -20.45 -22.10 11.94
C ASN A 130 -19.75 -22.51 10.63
N LYS A 131 -20.48 -22.36 9.52
CA LYS A 131 -19.88 -22.50 8.18
C LYS A 131 -18.83 -21.41 7.95
N ALA A 132 -17.81 -21.73 7.15
CA ALA A 132 -16.81 -20.74 6.77
C ALA A 132 -17.43 -19.69 5.83
N SER A 133 -16.99 -18.45 5.96
CA SER A 133 -17.31 -17.36 5.05
C SER A 133 -16.04 -16.93 4.34
N ALA A 134 -16.12 -16.72 3.03
CA ALA A 134 -15.02 -16.27 2.20
C ALA A 134 -15.39 -14.96 1.50
N THR A 135 -14.43 -14.05 1.42
CA THR A 135 -14.57 -12.80 0.67
C THR A 135 -13.38 -12.68 -0.27
N VAL A 136 -13.64 -12.52 -1.56
CA VAL A 136 -12.64 -12.12 -2.54
C VAL A 136 -12.72 -10.60 -2.70
N GLN A 137 -11.60 -9.92 -2.52
CA GLN A 137 -11.50 -8.47 -2.64
C GLN A 137 -10.30 -8.09 -3.50
N PRO A 138 -10.37 -7.02 -4.29
CA PRO A 138 -9.25 -6.59 -5.09
C PRO A 138 -8.23 -5.84 -4.21
N TYR A 139 -6.99 -5.76 -4.67
CA TYR A 139 -5.95 -4.94 -4.06
C TYR A 139 -5.09 -4.26 -5.13
N LEU A 140 -4.57 -3.08 -4.83
CA LEU A 140 -3.51 -2.40 -5.61
C LEU A 140 -2.16 -2.42 -4.87
N LEU A 141 -2.20 -2.60 -3.54
CA LEU A 141 -1.06 -2.54 -2.66
C LEU A 141 -1.27 -3.48 -1.46
N LEU A 142 -0.21 -4.16 -1.04
CA LEU A 142 -0.23 -5.04 0.14
C LEU A 142 0.47 -4.34 1.31
N HIS A 143 -0.25 -4.20 2.41
CA HIS A 143 0.30 -3.66 3.66
C HIS A 143 0.90 -4.80 4.48
N LEU A 144 2.23 -4.81 4.60
CA LEU A 144 2.97 -5.83 5.31
C LEU A 144 3.37 -5.30 6.69
N ASP A 145 2.93 -6.01 7.73
CA ASP A 145 3.40 -5.75 9.08
C ASP A 145 4.82 -6.28 9.25
N ILE A 146 5.71 -5.39 9.68
CA ILE A 146 7.12 -5.67 9.94
C ILE A 146 7.49 -5.41 11.41
N TYR A 147 6.49 -5.16 12.26
CA TYR A 147 6.70 -4.93 13.68
C TYR A 147 7.11 -6.19 14.45
N PRO A 148 6.55 -7.39 14.17
CA PRO A 148 6.92 -8.57 14.94
C PRO A 148 8.38 -8.97 14.73
N ASP A 149 9.10 -9.29 15.82
CA ASP A 149 10.54 -9.66 15.80
C ASP A 149 10.87 -10.87 14.91
N ALA A 150 9.86 -11.70 14.63
CA ALA A 150 9.96 -12.84 13.73
C ALA A 150 10.12 -12.41 12.24
N VAL A 151 9.75 -11.18 11.89
CA VAL A 151 9.79 -10.66 10.53
C VAL A 151 11.13 -9.99 10.25
N ARG A 152 11.99 -10.66 9.49
CA ARG A 152 13.32 -10.13 9.09
C ARG A 152 13.46 -9.96 7.58
N THR A 153 12.59 -10.63 6.83
CA THR A 153 12.57 -10.63 5.36
C THR A 153 11.16 -10.33 4.86
N ILE A 154 11.03 -9.96 3.58
CA ILE A 154 9.72 -9.77 2.94
C ILE A 154 8.96 -11.10 2.91
N GLU A 155 9.67 -12.21 2.70
CA GLU A 155 9.10 -13.55 2.71
C GLU A 155 8.48 -13.87 4.08
N ASP A 156 9.12 -13.46 5.18
CA ASP A 156 8.56 -13.63 6.52
C ASP A 156 7.34 -12.74 6.73
N ALA A 157 7.36 -11.51 6.22
CA ALA A 157 6.22 -10.60 6.28
C ALA A 157 5.03 -11.11 5.46
N LEU A 158 5.27 -11.69 4.28
CA LEU A 158 4.24 -12.30 3.44
C LEU A 158 3.67 -13.59 4.04
N LYS A 159 4.52 -14.41 4.68
CA LYS A 159 4.07 -15.57 5.46
C LYS A 159 3.19 -15.14 6.62
N LEU A 160 3.60 -14.09 7.35
CA LEU A 160 2.81 -13.53 8.44
C LEU A 160 1.48 -12.95 7.92
N TYR A 161 1.51 -12.22 6.80
CA TYR A 161 0.32 -11.65 6.17
C TYR A 161 -0.74 -12.72 5.84
N SER A 162 -0.29 -13.93 5.48
CA SER A 162 -1.18 -15.05 5.15
C SER A 162 -1.45 -16.00 6.32
N ALA A 163 -0.82 -15.77 7.48
CA ALA A 163 -0.98 -16.62 8.65
C ALA A 163 -2.41 -16.48 9.23
N PRO A 164 -3.02 -17.57 9.71
CA PRO A 164 -4.30 -17.47 10.38
C PRO A 164 -4.19 -16.68 11.69
N GLU A 165 -4.98 -15.62 11.83
CA GLU A 165 -5.15 -14.87 13.06
C GLU A 165 -6.40 -15.33 13.81
N THR A 166 -6.37 -15.28 15.15
CA THR A 166 -7.55 -15.57 15.98
C THR A 166 -8.27 -14.25 16.27
N LEU A 167 -9.56 -14.20 15.98
CA LEU A 167 -10.41 -13.05 16.26
C LEU A 167 -10.97 -13.18 17.68
N GLU A 168 -10.56 -12.29 18.57
CA GLU A 168 -11.13 -12.19 19.92
C GLU A 168 -12.51 -11.51 19.89
N GLY A 169 -13.44 -11.99 20.72
CA GLY A 169 -14.75 -11.36 20.88
C GLY A 169 -15.71 -11.54 19.70
N TYR A 170 -15.45 -12.47 18.77
CA TYR A 170 -16.34 -12.74 17.63
C TYR A 170 -17.71 -13.25 18.11
N ARG A 171 -18.78 -12.55 17.69
CA ARG A 171 -20.16 -12.88 18.05
C ARG A 171 -20.91 -13.38 16.82
N THR A 172 -21.54 -14.54 16.95
CA THR A 172 -22.38 -15.10 15.90
C THR A 172 -23.85 -14.91 16.26
N SER A 173 -24.65 -14.44 15.31
CA SER A 173 -26.10 -14.26 15.44
C SER A 173 -26.90 -15.53 15.09
N ALA A 174 -26.24 -16.67 14.91
CA ALA A 174 -26.88 -17.92 14.51
C ALA A 174 -27.66 -18.57 15.68
N ALA A 175 -28.98 -18.68 15.49
CA ALA A 175 -29.91 -19.54 16.23
C ALA A 175 -29.79 -19.53 17.77
N GLY A 176 -30.23 -18.45 18.42
CA GLY A 176 -30.70 -18.46 19.81
C GLY A 176 -29.63 -18.55 20.91
N LYS A 177 -28.35 -18.74 20.59
CA LYS A 177 -27.24 -18.64 21.54
C LYS A 177 -26.26 -17.56 21.10
N ALA A 178 -26.50 -16.33 21.55
CA ALA A 178 -25.54 -15.24 21.45
C ALA A 178 -24.35 -15.52 22.39
N GLY A 179 -23.40 -16.32 21.90
CA GLY A 179 -22.15 -16.64 22.59
C GLY A 179 -20.96 -15.97 21.91
N ILE A 180 -19.96 -15.60 22.69
CA ILE A 180 -18.63 -15.29 22.16
C ILE A 180 -18.01 -16.62 21.73
N VAL A 181 -17.64 -16.73 20.47
CA VAL A 181 -17.00 -17.92 19.92
C VAL A 181 -15.62 -17.57 19.38
N THR A 182 -14.70 -18.53 19.41
CA THR A 182 -13.41 -18.37 18.74
C THR A 182 -13.62 -18.43 17.22
N ALA A 183 -13.07 -17.45 16.52
CA ALA A 183 -13.03 -17.43 15.07
C ALA A 183 -11.59 -17.26 14.59
N SER A 184 -11.26 -17.86 13.46
CA SER A 184 -9.98 -17.68 12.79
C SER A 184 -10.20 -16.99 11.45
N LYS A 185 -9.38 -15.99 11.14
CA LYS A 185 -9.33 -15.31 9.85
C LYS A 185 -7.99 -15.60 9.19
N SER A 186 -8.01 -15.84 7.88
CA SER A 186 -6.80 -15.99 7.08
C SER A 186 -6.98 -15.27 5.76
N ILE A 187 -5.91 -14.68 5.25
CA ILE A 187 -5.89 -13.99 3.97
C ILE A 187 -4.94 -14.76 3.05
N THR A 188 -5.32 -14.91 1.80
CA THR A 188 -4.50 -15.58 0.77
C THR A 188 -4.54 -14.76 -0.51
N ILE A 189 -3.44 -14.74 -1.25
CA ILE A 189 -3.43 -14.11 -2.58
C ILE A 189 -4.08 -15.08 -3.55
N LYS A 190 -5.22 -14.68 -4.14
CA LYS A 190 -5.94 -15.46 -5.16
C LYS A 190 -5.36 -15.22 -6.54
N THR A 191 -5.12 -13.95 -6.87
CA THR A 191 -4.55 -13.52 -8.16
C THR A 191 -3.47 -12.49 -7.88
N LEU A 192 -2.28 -12.70 -8.46
CA LEU A 192 -1.14 -11.79 -8.37
C LEU A 192 -1.28 -10.66 -9.39
N SER A 193 -0.83 -9.46 -9.02
CA SER A 193 -0.65 -8.35 -9.96
C SER A 193 0.61 -8.54 -10.81
N LYS A 194 0.67 -7.91 -12.00
CA LYS A 194 1.88 -7.94 -12.85
C LYS A 194 3.03 -7.19 -12.17
N ILE A 195 2.71 -6.06 -11.54
CA ILE A 195 3.62 -5.31 -10.67
C ILE A 195 2.99 -5.24 -9.29
N MET A 196 3.68 -5.77 -8.29
CA MET A 196 3.19 -5.82 -6.91
C MET A 196 3.82 -4.69 -6.10
N ILE A 197 2.97 -3.84 -5.51
CA ILE A 197 3.40 -2.78 -4.61
C ILE A 197 3.28 -3.26 -3.17
N LEU A 198 4.39 -3.26 -2.45
CA LEU A 198 4.47 -3.66 -1.05
C LEU A 198 4.70 -2.42 -0.18
N HIS A 199 3.75 -2.14 0.70
CA HIS A 199 3.88 -1.11 1.72
C HIS A 199 4.28 -1.74 3.05
N LEU A 200 5.46 -1.39 3.54
CA LEU A 200 5.93 -1.85 4.85
C LEU A 200 5.38 -0.93 5.93
N MET A 201 4.53 -1.46 6.81
CA MET A 201 3.94 -0.71 7.91
C MET A 201 5.00 -0.41 8.96
N ARG A 202 5.68 0.72 8.78
CA ARG A 202 6.75 1.19 9.69
C ARG A 202 6.21 1.98 10.88
N PHE A 203 4.95 2.36 10.88
CA PHE A 203 4.36 3.14 11.96
C PHE A 203 3.32 2.30 12.70
N GLY A 204 3.50 2.19 14.02
CA GLY A 204 2.54 1.57 14.93
C GLY A 204 2.15 2.56 16.03
N TYR A 205 0.92 2.46 16.52
CA TYR A 205 0.48 3.24 17.68
C TYR A 205 0.60 2.37 18.93
N GLY A 206 1.61 2.67 19.75
CA GLY A 206 1.75 2.08 21.07
C GLY A 206 0.98 2.88 22.12
N SER A 207 0.86 2.34 23.33
CA SER A 207 0.22 3.01 24.46
C SER A 207 0.86 4.35 24.87
N GLN A 208 2.05 4.66 24.34
CA GLN A 208 2.81 5.88 24.64
C GLN A 208 3.06 6.79 23.43
N GLY A 209 2.38 6.56 22.30
CA GLY A 209 2.50 7.37 21.07
C GLY A 209 2.81 6.56 19.81
N SER A 210 3.07 7.25 18.70
CA SER A 210 3.50 6.62 17.44
C SER A 210 4.96 6.18 17.54
N ILE A 211 5.22 4.90 17.27
CA ILE A 211 6.56 4.31 17.22
C ILE A 211 6.89 4.07 15.75
N SER A 212 7.98 4.67 15.28
CA SER A 212 8.53 4.35 13.95
C SER A 212 9.51 3.19 14.08
N CYS A 213 9.22 2.10 13.38
CA CYS A 213 10.06 0.92 13.32
C CYS A 213 11.20 1.13 12.32
N ILE A 214 12.42 1.24 12.84
CA ILE A 214 13.66 1.41 12.06
C ILE A 214 14.22 0.03 11.63
N SER A 215 13.47 -1.07 11.85
CA SER A 215 13.93 -2.43 11.51
C SER A 215 14.34 -2.53 10.03
N LEU A 216 15.55 -3.05 9.82
CA LEU A 216 16.18 -3.22 8.52
C LEU A 216 15.66 -4.53 7.90
N CYS A 217 14.57 -4.45 7.13
CA CYS A 217 14.19 -5.57 6.27
C CYS A 217 15.23 -5.72 5.15
N ILE A 218 15.83 -6.90 5.03
CA ILE A 218 16.83 -7.18 3.99
C ILE A 218 16.10 -7.46 2.67
N PHE A 219 16.54 -6.81 1.59
CA PHE A 219 16.00 -6.98 0.24
C PHE A 219 16.96 -7.79 -0.62
N HIS A 220 16.45 -8.76 -1.37
CA HIS A 220 17.18 -9.37 -2.48
C HIS A 220 16.91 -8.54 -3.76
N LEU A 221 17.97 -8.09 -4.44
CA LEU A 221 17.88 -7.19 -5.61
C LEU A 221 17.00 -7.72 -6.76
N ASN A 222 16.74 -9.03 -6.81
CA ASN A 222 15.81 -9.64 -7.78
C ASN A 222 14.34 -9.21 -7.59
N TRP A 223 13.99 -8.58 -6.45
CA TRP A 223 12.69 -7.97 -6.20
C TRP A 223 12.66 -6.46 -6.49
N CYS A 224 13.81 -5.87 -6.79
CA CYS A 224 14.00 -4.41 -6.81
C CYS A 224 13.98 -3.86 -8.24
N TRP A 225 12.86 -4.03 -8.93
CA TRP A 225 12.47 -3.13 -10.02
C TRP A 225 11.20 -2.41 -9.58
N ALA A 226 11.35 -1.47 -8.66
CA ALA A 226 10.56 -0.23 -8.53
C ALA A 226 10.63 0.32 -7.09
N VAL A 227 10.72 1.65 -7.01
CA VAL A 227 10.43 2.52 -5.86
C VAL A 227 11.52 2.73 -4.78
N ASN A 228 12.67 2.06 -4.78
CA ASN A 228 13.69 2.31 -3.72
C ASN A 228 14.83 3.31 -4.05
N CYS A 229 14.80 4.00 -5.20
CA CYS A 229 15.86 4.97 -5.54
C CYS A 229 15.56 6.43 -5.18
N LEU A 230 14.33 6.83 -4.85
CA LEU A 230 14.03 8.26 -4.61
C LEU A 230 14.11 8.68 -3.14
N PHE A 231 13.96 7.74 -2.20
CA PHE A 231 13.80 8.11 -0.78
C PHE A 231 15.13 8.37 -0.05
N LEU A 232 16.21 7.70 -0.44
CA LEU A 232 17.53 7.87 0.19
C LEU A 232 18.26 9.17 -0.21
N GLN A 233 17.81 9.87 -1.26
CA GLN A 233 18.38 11.16 -1.65
C GLN A 233 17.76 12.35 -0.90
N ILE A 234 16.53 12.24 -0.40
CA ILE A 234 15.88 13.33 0.36
C ILE A 234 16.48 13.44 1.77
N LEU A 235 16.82 12.31 2.42
CA LEU A 235 17.46 12.32 3.75
C LEU A 235 18.95 12.67 3.73
N ARG A 236 19.60 12.70 2.56
CA ARG A 236 21.03 13.02 2.44
C ARG A 236 21.32 14.51 2.17
N VAL A 237 20.30 15.31 1.87
CA VAL A 237 20.46 16.75 1.57
C VAL A 237 20.33 17.64 2.83
N GLU A 238 19.81 17.13 3.95
CA GLU A 238 19.63 17.93 5.19
C GLU A 238 20.68 17.70 6.28
N ASN A 239 21.79 17.01 6.01
CA ASN A 239 22.83 16.71 7.01
C ASN A 239 24.25 17.18 6.65
N THR A 240 24.36 18.20 5.80
CA THR A 240 25.61 18.95 5.58
C THR A 240 25.36 20.44 5.74
N ASP A 241 24.90 20.86 6.92
CA ASP A 241 25.06 22.24 7.38
C ASP A 241 24.88 22.30 8.90
N SER A 242 25.78 21.62 9.61
CA SER A 242 25.97 21.77 11.06
C SER A 242 27.32 21.18 11.47
N SER A 243 28.41 21.85 11.11
CA SER A 243 29.66 21.73 11.85
C SER A 243 30.61 22.92 11.58
N LEU A 244 30.82 23.68 12.64
CA LEU A 244 31.98 24.52 12.97
C LEU A 244 32.13 25.92 12.32
N GLN A 245 31.96 26.91 13.22
CA GLN A 245 32.68 28.19 13.39
C GLN A 245 32.67 29.23 12.26
#